data_AF-A0A286XAT5-F1
#
_entry.id   AF-A0A286XAT5-F1
#
_cell.length_a   1.000
_cell.length_b   1.000
_cell.length_c   1.000
_cell.angle_alpha   90.00
_cell.angle_beta   90.00
_cell.angle_gamma   90.00
#
_symmetry.space_group_name_H-M   'P 1'
#
loop_
_entity.id
_entity.type
_entity.pdbx_description
1 polymer ?
#
loop_
_entity_poly.entity_id
_entity_poly.type
_entity_poly.pdbx_seq_one_letter_code
_entity_poly.pdbx_strand_id
1 'polypeptide(L)'
;RKTMLKGDSDGTLVFFLDELQQFRDQMKPQHKTLEEIVHQLTGSLRSYSKLLEPPSTPWVSVPGVRTAQTVPVASGRSQTPSPWLYRELIRSTDETKAAPGTFAVCLTRLEQQFFDKFPRKVKDLILLLKRWYQQCQKKWPSGVSLSTYVLELLAVYVWEQGCGAEDFDIAAGVRAVLGLILQWSQLCIYWTVNYDLEDETVRNRLLCQLCSQRPVILDPVDLTHNLSRNVPQLPLQADARHWLSSLGPTPAWSVLPTPLFMTPGHLLDKFIQDFLQPNKDFLEQVRKAVDIICSFLRENCFLNSASKVQSTIKGGSTAKGTALKTGSDADIVVFLSSLKKTCRKPPGIWELNFKISKWAAPRVLSFSLRSRDLNESVDFDVLPAYNALGQSKSTLQAYSELIDLYRSSDVIGGEFSVCFTELQRDFVSSRPTKLKSLIRLVKHWYKQCERKMKSKGSLPPKYALELLTIYAWEQGSGVTDFSIAEGFRTVLELVTKYQQLCIYWTVNYNFEEEKTRMFLLTQIQRTRPVILDPADPTGDVGGGDRWCWHFLAREAKAWFSSLCFRDGKGSVLQPWKVPAVQSPGSCGARIHPVVSEVLS
;
A
#
# COMPACT_ATOMS: atom_id res chain seq x y z
N ARG A 1 -1.66 -24.68 -4.52
CA ARG A 1 -0.57 -23.73 -4.19
C ARG A 1 0.53 -23.61 -5.26
N LYS A 2 0.82 -24.66 -6.06
CA LYS A 2 1.83 -24.64 -7.16
C LYS A 2 3.28 -24.35 -6.68
N THR A 3 3.62 -24.82 -5.48
CA THR A 3 4.92 -24.65 -4.80
C THR A 3 5.48 -26.01 -4.34
N MET A 4 5.39 -27.01 -5.22
CA MET A 4 5.87 -28.38 -4.98
C MET A 4 7.37 -28.50 -5.31
N LEU A 5 8.14 -29.13 -4.42
CA LEU A 5 9.57 -29.36 -4.64
C LEU A 5 9.78 -30.56 -5.59
N LYS A 6 10.85 -30.53 -6.38
CA LYS A 6 11.26 -31.67 -7.22
C LYS A 6 11.68 -32.86 -6.35
N GLY A 7 11.20 -34.05 -6.70
CA GLY A 7 11.37 -35.27 -5.90
C GLY A 7 10.10 -35.54 -5.10
N ASP A 8 10.23 -36.16 -3.92
CA ASP A 8 9.06 -36.44 -3.11
C ASP A 8 8.61 -35.19 -2.35
N SER A 9 7.33 -34.84 -2.52
CA SER A 9 6.64 -33.81 -1.74
C SER A 9 5.45 -34.42 -1.01
N ASP A 10 5.03 -33.81 0.09
CA ASP A 10 3.79 -34.19 0.74
C ASP A 10 2.59 -33.54 0.03
N GLY A 11 1.45 -34.24 0.04
CA GLY A 11 0.20 -33.78 -0.54
C GLY A 11 -0.97 -33.97 0.42
N THR A 12 -2.02 -33.16 0.24
CA THR A 12 -3.29 -33.32 0.98
C THR A 12 -4.42 -33.34 -0.05
N LEU A 13 -5.23 -34.40 0.00
CA LEU A 13 -6.45 -34.54 -0.77
C LEU A 13 -7.63 -34.27 0.16
N VAL A 14 -8.44 -33.28 -0.20
CA VAL A 14 -9.56 -32.81 0.60
C VAL A 14 -10.87 -33.16 -0.09
N PHE A 15 -11.72 -33.94 0.57
CA PHE A 15 -13.03 -34.37 0.07
C PHE A 15 -14.12 -33.56 0.77
N PHE A 16 -14.87 -32.77 0.00
CA PHE A 16 -16.02 -32.03 0.51
C PHE A 16 -17.25 -32.92 0.42
N LEU A 17 -17.81 -33.29 1.57
CA LEU A 17 -18.93 -34.24 1.66
C LEU A 17 -20.24 -33.53 2.00
N ASP A 18 -21.34 -33.92 1.35
CA ASP A 18 -22.66 -33.32 1.57
C ASP A 18 -23.23 -33.58 2.98
N GLU A 19 -22.78 -34.66 3.61
CA GLU A 19 -23.15 -35.06 4.97
C GLU A 19 -22.52 -34.16 6.06
N LEU A 20 -21.44 -33.46 5.72
CA LEU A 20 -20.74 -32.54 6.61
C LEU A 20 -21.11 -31.12 6.18
N GLN A 21 -21.98 -30.44 6.94
CA GLN A 21 -22.53 -29.12 6.55
C GLN A 21 -21.98 -27.96 7.40
N GLN A 22 -21.45 -28.25 8.58
CA GLN A 22 -20.94 -27.26 9.54
C GLN A 22 -19.52 -27.59 9.98
N PHE A 23 -18.73 -26.58 10.36
CA PHE A 23 -17.34 -26.81 10.81
C PHE A 23 -17.26 -27.82 11.95
N ARG A 24 -18.18 -27.75 12.92
CA ARG A 24 -18.26 -28.72 14.04
C ARG A 24 -18.50 -30.17 13.61
N ASP A 25 -19.04 -30.41 12.42
CA ASP A 25 -19.20 -31.78 11.90
C ASP A 25 -17.83 -32.44 11.67
N GLN A 26 -16.75 -31.66 11.53
CA GLN A 26 -15.38 -32.16 11.46
C GLN A 26 -14.93 -32.87 12.74
N MET A 27 -15.58 -32.61 13.88
CA MET A 27 -15.29 -33.29 15.13
C MET A 27 -15.95 -34.67 15.23
N LYS A 28 -16.83 -35.03 14.29
CA LYS A 28 -17.50 -36.33 14.27
C LYS A 28 -16.54 -37.42 13.76
N PRO A 29 -16.65 -38.68 14.23
CA PRO A 29 -15.86 -39.78 13.70
C PRO A 29 -16.16 -40.03 12.22
N GLN A 30 -15.16 -39.94 11.35
CA GLN A 30 -15.30 -40.11 9.90
C GLN A 30 -14.75 -41.45 9.38
N HIS A 31 -14.50 -42.42 10.27
CA HIS A 31 -13.83 -43.69 9.95
C HIS A 31 -14.48 -44.46 8.80
N LYS A 32 -15.81 -44.66 8.82
CA LYS A 32 -16.52 -45.41 7.77
C LYS A 32 -16.39 -44.76 6.41
N THR A 33 -16.49 -43.43 6.36
CA THR A 33 -16.40 -42.68 5.11
C THR A 33 -14.97 -42.69 4.56
N LEU A 34 -13.97 -42.60 5.44
CA LEU A 34 -12.56 -42.75 5.07
C LEU A 34 -12.26 -44.15 4.53
N GLU A 35 -12.77 -45.19 5.18
CA GLU A 35 -12.64 -46.59 4.73
C GLU A 35 -13.26 -46.79 3.34
N GLU A 36 -14.46 -46.24 3.10
CA GLU A 36 -15.11 -46.30 1.78
C GLU A 36 -14.30 -45.56 0.71
N ILE A 37 -13.81 -44.34 1.00
CA ILE A 37 -12.97 -43.58 0.07
C ILE A 37 -11.70 -44.36 -0.27
N VAL A 38 -11.03 -44.93 0.73
CA VAL A 38 -9.83 -45.75 0.53
C VAL A 38 -10.16 -47.00 -0.28
N HIS A 39 -11.28 -47.66 0.00
CA HIS A 39 -11.72 -48.85 -0.73
C HIS A 39 -11.94 -48.55 -2.22
N GLN A 40 -12.68 -47.48 -2.53
CA GLN A 40 -12.97 -47.04 -3.90
C GLN A 40 -11.70 -46.59 -4.66
N LEU A 41 -10.81 -45.83 -3.98
CA LEU A 41 -9.53 -45.43 -4.55
C LEU A 41 -8.65 -46.64 -4.86
N THR A 42 -8.58 -47.61 -3.94
CA THR A 42 -7.80 -48.83 -4.11
C THR A 42 -8.37 -49.71 -5.23
N GLY A 43 -9.71 -49.84 -5.32
CA GLY A 43 -10.39 -50.57 -6.39
C GLY A 43 -10.12 -49.94 -7.76
N SER A 44 -10.15 -48.62 -7.86
CA SER A 44 -9.89 -47.88 -9.10
C SER A 44 -8.41 -47.82 -9.49
N LEU A 45 -7.48 -47.85 -8.54
CA LEU A 45 -6.03 -47.83 -8.80
C LEU A 45 -5.46 -49.20 -9.17
N ARG A 46 -6.17 -50.30 -8.84
CA ARG A 46 -5.80 -51.66 -9.28
C ARG A 46 -5.81 -51.84 -10.79
N SER A 47 -6.57 -51.03 -11.54
CA SER A 47 -6.55 -51.04 -13.01
C SER A 47 -5.30 -50.36 -13.61
N TYR A 48 -4.53 -49.61 -12.81
CA TYR A 48 -3.31 -48.89 -13.20
C TYR A 48 -2.02 -49.52 -12.62
N SER A 49 -2.08 -50.76 -12.15
CA SER A 49 -1.12 -51.31 -11.18
C SER A 49 0.36 -51.31 -11.60
N LYS A 50 1.18 -50.61 -10.82
CA LYS A 50 2.52 -51.04 -10.37
C LYS A 50 3.06 -50.39 -9.07
N LEU A 51 2.26 -49.65 -8.28
CA LEU A 51 2.85 -48.64 -7.38
C LEU A 51 2.39 -48.53 -5.91
N LEU A 52 1.68 -49.48 -5.31
CA LEU A 52 1.20 -49.30 -3.92
C LEU A 52 1.34 -50.56 -3.05
N GLU A 53 2.16 -50.47 -2.00
CA GLU A 53 2.04 -51.30 -0.79
C GLU A 53 0.93 -50.74 0.12
N PRO A 54 0.19 -51.59 0.86
CA PRO A 54 -0.94 -51.15 1.68
C PRO A 54 -0.46 -50.55 3.02
N PRO A 55 -0.85 -49.32 3.40
CA PRO A 55 -0.65 -48.85 4.76
C PRO A 55 -1.89 -49.06 5.63
N SER A 56 -1.66 -49.38 6.89
CA SER A 56 -2.63 -49.48 7.99
C SER A 56 -3.10 -48.11 8.53
N THR A 57 -3.03 -47.06 7.72
CA THR A 57 -3.47 -45.66 7.99
C THR A 57 -3.80 -44.96 6.66
N PRO A 58 -4.63 -43.90 6.62
CA PRO A 58 -5.19 -43.32 5.38
C PRO A 58 -4.17 -42.47 4.62
N TRP A 59 -3.14 -43.11 4.09
CA TRP A 59 -2.11 -42.52 3.24
C TRP A 59 -2.16 -43.17 1.86
N VAL A 60 -2.24 -42.36 0.80
CA VAL A 60 -2.15 -42.84 -0.58
C VAL A 60 -0.79 -42.44 -1.15
N SER A 61 -0.01 -43.41 -1.63
CA SER A 61 1.23 -43.15 -2.37
C SER A 61 0.92 -42.89 -3.85
N VAL A 62 1.16 -41.67 -4.32
CA VAL A 62 1.02 -41.29 -5.73
C VAL A 62 2.44 -41.10 -6.29
N PRO A 63 2.80 -41.59 -7.49
CA PRO A 63 4.14 -41.39 -8.05
C PRO A 63 4.54 -39.89 -8.04
N GLY A 64 5.63 -39.57 -7.33
CA GLY A 64 6.14 -38.21 -7.12
C GLY A 64 5.67 -37.52 -5.82
N VAL A 65 4.82 -38.15 -5.01
CA VAL A 65 4.31 -37.64 -3.73
C VAL A 65 4.67 -38.64 -2.62
N ARG A 66 5.37 -38.19 -1.58
CA ARG A 66 5.91 -39.05 -0.50
C ARG A 66 4.79 -39.63 0.38
N THR A 67 3.81 -38.79 0.72
CA THR A 67 2.60 -39.17 1.45
C THR A 67 1.45 -38.26 1.02
N ALA A 68 0.28 -38.81 0.66
CA ALA A 68 -0.95 -38.04 0.45
C ALA A 68 -1.94 -38.33 1.58
N GLN A 69 -2.27 -37.32 2.38
CA GLN A 69 -3.29 -37.45 3.43
C GLN A 69 -4.69 -37.20 2.84
N THR A 70 -5.62 -38.10 3.11
CA THR A 70 -7.03 -37.94 2.74
C THR A 70 -7.83 -37.37 3.90
N VAL A 71 -8.52 -36.24 3.70
CA VAL A 71 -9.33 -35.58 4.74
C VAL A 71 -10.75 -35.29 4.24
N PRO A 72 -11.81 -35.85 4.86
CA PRO A 72 -13.20 -35.49 4.61
C PRO A 72 -13.55 -34.22 5.36
N VAL A 73 -14.32 -33.33 4.73
CA VAL A 73 -14.52 -31.98 5.25
C VAL A 73 -15.91 -31.43 4.98
N ALA A 74 -16.38 -30.58 5.91
CA ALA A 74 -17.65 -29.90 5.80
C ALA A 74 -17.73 -28.92 4.62
N SER A 75 -18.77 -29.07 3.80
CA SER A 75 -19.16 -28.12 2.77
C SER A 75 -19.90 -26.95 3.42
N GLY A 76 -19.20 -25.83 3.64
CA GLY A 76 -19.88 -24.56 3.88
C GLY A 76 -20.72 -24.20 2.65
N ARG A 77 -22.04 -23.97 2.84
CA ARG A 77 -23.02 -23.66 1.78
C ARG A 77 -22.63 -22.48 0.87
N SER A 78 -21.70 -21.63 1.31
CA SER A 78 -21.01 -20.65 0.48
C SER A 78 -19.52 -20.64 0.82
N GLN A 79 -18.67 -20.93 -0.15
CA GLN A 79 -17.21 -20.88 0.01
C GLN A 79 -16.64 -19.51 -0.38
N THR A 80 -17.50 -18.50 -0.51
CA THR A 80 -17.05 -17.11 -0.63
C THR A 80 -16.74 -16.54 0.75
N PRO A 81 -15.64 -15.78 0.92
CA PRO A 81 -15.38 -15.07 2.17
C PRO A 81 -16.59 -14.18 2.49
N SER A 82 -17.19 -14.40 3.66
CA SER A 82 -18.36 -13.64 4.11
C SER A 82 -18.35 -13.53 5.64
N PRO A 83 -18.95 -12.47 6.21
CA PRO A 83 -19.08 -12.33 7.66
C PRO A 83 -19.73 -13.56 8.31
N TRP A 84 -20.73 -14.14 7.66
CA TRP A 84 -21.42 -15.35 8.13
C TRP A 84 -20.48 -16.54 8.27
N LEU A 85 -19.65 -16.83 7.25
CA LEU A 85 -18.69 -17.93 7.26
C LEU A 85 -17.75 -17.83 8.47
N TYR A 86 -17.23 -16.62 8.73
CA TYR A 86 -16.30 -16.39 9.84
C TYR A 86 -16.97 -16.41 11.20
N ARG A 87 -18.20 -15.89 11.33
CA ARG A 87 -18.99 -16.07 12.56
C ARG A 87 -19.22 -17.55 12.87
N GLU A 88 -19.55 -18.33 11.85
CA GLU A 88 -19.80 -19.77 11.99
C GLU A 88 -18.53 -20.55 12.36
N LEU A 89 -17.38 -20.17 11.79
CA LEU A 89 -16.06 -20.68 12.18
C LEU A 89 -15.77 -20.38 13.65
N ILE A 90 -15.87 -19.09 14.05
CA ILE A 90 -15.66 -18.62 15.42
C ILE A 90 -16.57 -19.37 16.39
N ARG A 91 -17.88 -19.43 16.09
CA ARG A 91 -18.89 -20.11 16.90
C ARG A 91 -18.57 -21.59 17.07
N SER A 92 -18.23 -22.27 15.97
CA SER A 92 -17.88 -23.69 16.00
C SER A 92 -16.62 -23.94 16.83
N THR A 93 -15.58 -23.10 16.70
CA THR A 93 -14.35 -23.20 17.50
C THR A 93 -14.63 -23.03 18.99
N ASP A 94 -15.45 -22.04 19.36
CA ASP A 94 -15.78 -21.80 20.77
C ASP A 94 -16.66 -22.91 21.37
N GLU A 95 -17.72 -23.33 20.67
CA GLU A 95 -18.66 -24.35 21.15
C GLU A 95 -17.98 -25.71 21.35
N THR A 96 -17.09 -26.07 20.42
CA THR A 96 -16.37 -27.36 20.47
C THR A 96 -15.12 -27.29 21.33
N LYS A 97 -14.72 -26.10 21.81
CA LYS A 97 -13.42 -25.84 22.45
C LYS A 97 -12.25 -26.39 21.63
N ALA A 98 -12.37 -26.35 20.30
CA ALA A 98 -11.36 -26.88 19.40
C ALA A 98 -10.05 -26.07 19.50
N ALA A 99 -8.93 -26.73 19.22
CA ALA A 99 -7.66 -26.03 19.15
C ALA A 99 -7.65 -25.03 17.96
N PRO A 100 -6.89 -23.93 18.05
CA PRO A 100 -6.66 -23.02 16.93
C PRO A 100 -6.27 -23.78 15.66
N GLY A 101 -6.93 -23.50 14.53
CA GLY A 101 -6.63 -24.13 13.24
C GLY A 101 -7.22 -25.53 13.03
N THR A 102 -7.96 -26.10 13.99
CA THR A 102 -8.61 -27.42 13.83
C THR A 102 -9.49 -27.48 12.57
N PHE A 103 -10.14 -26.38 12.21
CA PHE A 103 -11.03 -26.30 11.05
C PHE A 103 -10.36 -25.71 9.80
N ALA A 104 -9.04 -25.46 9.80
CA ALA A 104 -8.34 -24.85 8.67
C ALA A 104 -8.50 -25.65 7.37
N VAL A 105 -8.60 -26.98 7.46
CA VAL A 105 -8.82 -27.86 6.29
C VAL A 105 -10.16 -27.60 5.58
N CYS A 106 -11.16 -27.07 6.29
CA CYS A 106 -12.43 -26.63 5.69
C CYS A 106 -12.27 -25.43 4.75
N LEU A 107 -11.15 -24.71 4.87
CA LEU A 107 -10.88 -23.48 4.15
C LEU A 107 -9.82 -23.68 3.04
N THR A 108 -9.46 -24.92 2.70
CA THR A 108 -8.44 -25.23 1.68
C THR A 108 -8.73 -24.60 0.32
N ARG A 109 -10.00 -24.44 -0.09
CA ARG A 109 -10.33 -23.74 -1.35
C ARG A 109 -9.96 -22.25 -1.29
N LEU A 110 -10.27 -21.56 -0.19
CA LEU A 110 -9.87 -20.17 0.02
C LEU A 110 -8.34 -20.04 0.09
N GLU A 111 -7.68 -21.02 0.70
CA GLU A 111 -6.23 -21.04 0.79
C GLU A 111 -5.59 -21.17 -0.60
N GLN A 112 -6.13 -22.06 -1.43
CA GLN A 112 -5.71 -22.20 -2.82
C GLN A 112 -5.91 -20.89 -3.59
N GLN A 113 -7.08 -20.26 -3.48
CA GLN A 113 -7.36 -18.96 -4.10
C GLN A 113 -6.40 -17.87 -3.62
N PHE A 114 -6.05 -17.87 -2.33
CA PHE A 114 -5.08 -16.94 -1.76
C PHE A 114 -3.71 -17.07 -2.44
N PHE A 115 -3.21 -18.28 -2.69
CA PHE A 115 -1.92 -18.47 -3.36
C PHE A 115 -1.95 -18.33 -4.89
N ASP A 116 -3.10 -18.61 -5.51
CA ASP A 116 -3.19 -18.63 -6.97
C ASP A 116 -3.03 -17.24 -7.59
N LYS A 117 -3.37 -16.18 -6.85
CA LYS A 117 -3.21 -14.78 -7.28
C LYS A 117 -1.75 -14.31 -7.40
N PHE A 118 -0.77 -15.01 -6.80
CA PHE A 118 0.62 -14.55 -6.76
C PHE A 118 1.43 -14.93 -8.02
N PRO A 119 2.34 -14.05 -8.48
CA PRO A 119 3.18 -14.30 -9.65
C PRO A 119 4.05 -15.56 -9.51
N ARG A 120 4.45 -16.13 -10.66
CA ARG A 120 5.32 -17.33 -10.71
C ARG A 120 6.64 -17.12 -9.94
N LYS A 121 7.23 -15.92 -10.03
CA LYS A 121 8.50 -15.60 -9.35
C LYS A 121 8.39 -15.63 -7.82
N VAL A 122 7.22 -15.32 -7.26
CA VAL A 122 6.94 -15.50 -5.82
C VAL A 122 6.92 -16.97 -5.45
N LYS A 123 6.36 -17.82 -6.32
CA LYS A 123 6.35 -19.28 -6.13
C LYS A 123 7.77 -19.84 -6.18
N ASP A 124 8.63 -19.31 -7.04
CA ASP A 124 10.05 -19.68 -7.10
C ASP A 124 10.81 -19.28 -5.82
N LEU A 125 10.53 -18.08 -5.27
CA LEU A 125 11.05 -17.65 -3.96
C LEU A 125 10.61 -18.62 -2.85
N ILE A 126 9.33 -19.01 -2.82
CA ILE A 126 8.79 -19.98 -1.86
C ILE A 126 9.51 -21.33 -1.98
N LEU A 127 9.70 -21.84 -3.20
CA LEU A 127 10.39 -23.11 -3.44
C LEU A 127 11.83 -23.07 -2.91
N LEU A 128 12.55 -21.96 -3.14
CA LEU A 128 13.91 -21.79 -2.65
C LEU A 128 13.97 -21.78 -1.11
N LEU A 129 13.04 -21.08 -0.46
CA LEU A 129 12.94 -21.04 1.00
C LEU A 129 12.57 -22.40 1.59
N LYS A 130 11.65 -23.15 0.97
CA LYS A 130 11.34 -24.53 1.36
C LYS A 130 12.55 -25.42 1.25
N ARG A 131 13.33 -25.31 0.17
CA ARG A 131 14.54 -26.11 -0.04
C ARG A 131 15.61 -25.80 1.02
N TRP A 132 15.85 -24.52 1.31
CA TRP A 132 16.73 -24.11 2.40
C TRP A 132 16.26 -24.68 3.74
N TYR A 133 14.97 -24.56 4.04
CA TYR A 133 14.41 -25.06 5.28
C TYR A 133 14.54 -26.58 5.46
N GLN A 134 14.33 -27.36 4.39
CA GLN A 134 14.59 -28.81 4.39
C GLN A 134 16.05 -29.14 4.71
N GLN A 135 17.01 -28.30 4.32
CA GLN A 135 18.42 -28.50 4.67
C GLN A 135 18.69 -28.17 6.14
N CYS A 136 18.03 -27.16 6.70
CA CYS A 136 18.11 -26.84 8.12
C CYS A 136 17.56 -27.99 8.98
N GLN A 137 16.38 -28.52 8.63
CA GLN A 137 15.74 -29.62 9.37
C GLN A 137 16.63 -30.85 9.51
N LYS A 138 17.43 -31.20 8.48
CA LYS A 138 18.37 -32.32 8.55
C LYS A 138 19.44 -32.17 9.64
N LYS A 139 19.72 -30.94 10.08
CA LYS A 139 20.70 -30.63 11.12
C LYS A 139 20.08 -30.58 12.52
N TRP A 140 18.76 -30.48 12.61
CA TRP A 140 18.08 -30.25 13.88
C TRP A 140 17.76 -31.59 14.57
N PRO A 141 17.69 -31.61 15.92
CA PRO A 141 17.26 -32.80 16.65
C PRO A 141 15.88 -33.29 16.21
N SER A 142 15.70 -34.61 16.18
CA SER A 142 14.45 -35.29 15.83
C SER A 142 13.27 -34.74 16.65
N GLY A 143 12.19 -34.33 15.98
CA GLY A 143 10.94 -33.86 16.63
C GLY A 143 10.64 -32.37 16.47
N VAL A 144 11.54 -31.59 15.86
CA VAL A 144 11.37 -30.15 15.64
C VAL A 144 11.03 -29.87 14.17
N SER A 145 9.75 -29.68 13.85
CA SER A 145 9.29 -29.39 12.49
C SER A 145 8.41 -28.13 12.45
N LEU A 146 8.85 -27.13 11.69
CA LEU A 146 8.04 -25.99 11.28
C LEU A 146 7.21 -26.42 10.07
N SER A 147 5.94 -26.06 10.08
CA SER A 147 5.13 -26.18 8.87
C SER A 147 5.74 -25.32 7.76
N THR A 148 6.01 -25.93 6.59
CA THR A 148 6.50 -25.18 5.42
C THR A 148 5.56 -24.03 5.04
N TYR A 149 4.29 -24.10 5.45
CA TYR A 149 3.28 -23.07 5.27
C TYR A 149 3.69 -21.70 5.84
N VAL A 150 4.34 -21.67 7.01
CA VAL A 150 4.79 -20.40 7.63
C VAL A 150 5.80 -19.69 6.74
N LEU A 151 6.70 -20.43 6.10
CA LEU A 151 7.67 -19.87 5.16
C LEU A 151 7.00 -19.39 3.87
N GLU A 152 5.95 -20.07 3.41
CA GLU A 152 5.16 -19.61 2.26
C GLU A 152 4.53 -18.24 2.57
N LEU A 153 3.92 -18.11 3.77
CA LEU A 153 3.29 -16.88 4.23
C LEU A 153 4.31 -15.75 4.45
N LEU A 154 5.49 -16.03 5.00
CA LEU A 154 6.56 -15.05 5.14
C LEU A 154 7.03 -14.53 3.79
N ALA A 155 7.21 -15.41 2.79
CA ALA A 155 7.60 -15.03 1.44
C ALA A 155 6.55 -14.13 0.78
N VAL A 156 5.26 -14.50 0.92
CA VAL A 156 4.13 -13.70 0.43
C VAL A 156 4.11 -12.33 1.10
N TYR A 157 4.20 -12.28 2.43
CA TYR A 157 4.19 -11.04 3.19
C TYR A 157 5.34 -10.12 2.79
N VAL A 158 6.55 -10.66 2.68
CA VAL A 158 7.75 -9.92 2.26
C VAL A 158 7.60 -9.35 0.85
N TRP A 159 7.02 -10.12 -0.06
CA TRP A 159 6.75 -9.64 -1.41
C TRP A 159 5.68 -8.53 -1.43
N GLU A 160 4.56 -8.71 -0.73
CA GLU A 160 3.45 -7.74 -0.70
C GLU A 160 3.86 -6.41 -0.02
N GLN A 161 4.63 -6.47 1.06
CA GLN A 161 5.09 -5.28 1.79
C GLN A 161 6.36 -4.67 1.20
N GLY A 162 7.16 -5.46 0.50
CA GLY A 162 8.41 -5.07 -0.14
C GLY A 162 8.20 -4.56 -1.57
N CYS A 163 8.58 -5.37 -2.56
CA CYS A 163 8.61 -4.90 -3.96
C CYS A 163 7.23 -4.90 -4.64
N GLY A 164 6.36 -5.86 -4.33
CA GLY A 164 5.04 -6.02 -4.96
C GLY A 164 5.03 -6.12 -6.49
N ALA A 165 6.19 -6.31 -7.13
CA ALA A 165 6.37 -6.35 -8.58
C ALA A 165 6.28 -7.79 -9.10
N GLU A 166 5.83 -7.99 -10.34
CA GLU A 166 5.82 -9.32 -10.96
C GLU A 166 7.23 -9.87 -11.16
N ASP A 167 8.16 -8.99 -11.54
CA ASP A 167 9.56 -9.30 -11.73
C ASP A 167 10.41 -8.60 -10.67
N PHE A 168 11.29 -9.37 -10.01
CA PHE A 168 12.14 -8.89 -8.92
C PHE A 168 13.37 -9.77 -8.72
N ASP A 169 14.39 -9.25 -8.03
CA ASP A 169 15.55 -10.05 -7.63
C ASP A 169 15.19 -11.02 -6.48
N ILE A 170 15.27 -12.32 -6.74
CA ILE A 170 14.98 -13.38 -5.76
C ILE A 170 15.94 -13.28 -4.56
N ALA A 171 17.21 -12.92 -4.77
CA ALA A 171 18.18 -12.79 -3.68
C ALA A 171 17.77 -11.68 -2.69
N ALA A 172 17.28 -10.54 -3.21
CA ALA A 172 16.74 -9.47 -2.38
C ALA A 172 15.49 -9.94 -1.58
N GLY A 173 14.64 -10.77 -2.19
CA GLY A 173 13.49 -11.38 -1.53
C GLY A 173 13.88 -12.38 -0.43
N VAL A 174 14.84 -13.27 -0.70
CA VAL A 174 15.39 -14.20 0.30
C VAL A 174 15.95 -13.43 1.49
N ARG A 175 16.78 -12.41 1.24
CA ARG A 175 17.33 -11.57 2.32
C ARG A 175 16.26 -10.93 3.17
N ALA A 176 15.19 -10.42 2.56
CA ALA A 176 14.11 -9.80 3.30
C ALA A 176 13.35 -10.81 4.18
N VAL A 177 13.13 -12.05 3.69
CA VAL A 177 12.56 -13.13 4.51
C VAL A 177 13.47 -13.50 5.67
N LEU A 178 14.77 -13.69 5.41
CA LEU A 178 15.74 -13.99 6.47
C LEU A 178 15.82 -12.85 7.50
N GLY A 179 15.82 -11.59 7.04
CA GLY A 179 15.80 -10.42 7.91
C GLY A 179 14.58 -10.39 8.84
N LEU A 180 13.39 -10.73 8.32
CA LEU A 180 12.19 -10.88 9.18
C LEU A 180 12.33 -12.03 10.18
N ILE A 181 12.90 -13.16 9.77
CA ILE A 181 13.17 -14.28 10.68
C ILE A 181 14.10 -13.84 11.83
N LEU A 182 15.10 -13.01 11.56
CA LEU A 182 15.97 -12.45 12.62
C LEU A 182 15.21 -11.53 13.59
N GLN A 183 14.10 -10.96 13.16
CA GLN A 183 13.21 -10.10 13.96
C GLN A 183 11.97 -10.86 14.47
N TRP A 184 12.04 -12.19 14.61
CA TRP A 184 10.93 -13.07 14.98
C TRP A 184 10.07 -12.55 16.16
N SER A 185 10.72 -12.08 17.22
CA SER A 185 10.03 -11.58 18.43
C SER A 185 9.21 -10.30 18.21
N GLN A 186 9.36 -9.64 17.06
CA GLN A 186 8.62 -8.43 16.69
C GLN A 186 7.52 -8.69 15.63
N LEU A 187 7.38 -9.93 15.13
CA LEU A 187 6.49 -10.21 14.00
C LEU A 187 5.02 -10.10 14.38
N CYS A 188 4.26 -9.41 13.54
CA CYS A 188 2.80 -9.33 13.59
C CYS A 188 2.22 -9.34 12.17
N ILE A 189 2.09 -10.52 11.57
CA ILE A 189 1.69 -10.71 10.18
C ILE A 189 0.23 -11.16 10.12
N TYR A 190 -0.56 -10.46 9.31
CA TYR A 190 -1.96 -10.79 9.06
C TYR A 190 -2.43 -10.21 7.73
N TRP A 191 -3.57 -10.71 7.25
CA TRP A 191 -4.25 -10.22 6.06
C TRP A 191 -5.68 -9.83 6.42
N THR A 192 -6.27 -8.89 5.66
CA THR A 192 -7.69 -8.50 5.79
C THR A 192 -8.48 -8.72 4.51
N VAL A 193 -7.87 -9.39 3.52
CA VAL A 193 -8.50 -9.60 2.20
C VAL A 193 -9.80 -10.40 2.32
N ASN A 194 -9.84 -11.34 3.25
CA ASN A 194 -10.98 -12.23 3.46
C ASN A 194 -11.87 -11.81 4.63
N TYR A 195 -11.45 -10.88 5.48
CA TYR A 195 -12.18 -10.52 6.70
C TYR A 195 -12.89 -9.20 6.55
N ASP A 196 -14.17 -9.19 6.89
CA ASP A 196 -14.93 -7.95 7.04
C ASP A 196 -14.73 -7.39 8.46
N LEU A 197 -14.14 -6.20 8.55
CA LEU A 197 -13.91 -5.53 9.84
C LEU A 197 -15.09 -4.65 10.28
N GLU A 198 -16.13 -4.49 9.45
CA GLU A 198 -17.39 -3.89 9.88
C GLU A 198 -18.12 -4.83 10.83
N ASP A 199 -18.01 -6.13 10.59
CA ASP A 199 -18.50 -7.17 11.48
C ASP A 199 -17.77 -7.16 12.82
N GLU A 200 -18.50 -6.85 13.89
CA GLU A 200 -17.92 -6.72 15.22
C GLU A 200 -17.33 -8.02 15.76
N THR A 201 -17.94 -9.17 15.46
CA THR A 201 -17.47 -10.47 15.96
C THR A 201 -16.14 -10.83 15.30
N VAL A 202 -16.06 -10.69 13.98
CA VAL A 202 -14.84 -10.93 13.19
C VAL A 202 -13.74 -9.95 13.60
N ARG A 203 -14.06 -8.66 13.69
CA ARG A 203 -13.13 -7.60 14.09
C ARG A 203 -12.56 -7.85 15.49
N ASN A 204 -13.41 -8.10 16.48
CA ASN A 204 -12.97 -8.29 17.86
C ASN A 204 -12.10 -9.55 17.99
N ARG A 205 -12.47 -10.65 17.32
CA ARG A 205 -11.63 -11.86 17.30
C ARG A 205 -10.26 -11.61 16.69
N LEU A 206 -10.21 -10.93 15.54
CA LEU A 206 -8.96 -10.58 14.89
C LEU A 206 -8.09 -9.72 15.81
N LEU A 207 -8.65 -8.67 16.41
CA LEU A 207 -7.92 -7.77 17.31
C LEU A 207 -7.37 -8.52 18.54
N CYS A 208 -8.12 -9.45 19.14
CA CYS A 208 -7.64 -10.28 20.23
C CYS A 208 -6.39 -11.09 19.83
N GLN A 209 -6.39 -11.66 18.62
CA GLN A 209 -5.22 -12.37 18.11
C GLN A 209 -4.04 -11.43 17.86
N LEU A 210 -4.28 -10.27 17.25
CA LEU A 210 -3.22 -9.29 16.96
C LEU A 210 -2.63 -8.66 18.23
N CYS A 211 -3.40 -8.58 19.31
CA CYS A 211 -2.95 -8.11 20.63
C CYS A 211 -2.30 -9.22 21.48
N SER A 212 -2.25 -10.45 20.99
CA SER A 212 -1.59 -11.56 21.69
C SER A 212 -0.06 -11.39 21.74
N GLN A 213 0.59 -12.15 22.62
CA GLN A 213 2.05 -12.14 22.76
C GLN A 213 2.71 -12.40 21.41
N ARG A 214 3.70 -11.57 21.07
CA ARG A 214 4.49 -11.73 19.84
C ARG A 214 5.29 -13.04 19.90
N PRO A 215 5.49 -13.73 18.76
CA PRO A 215 5.08 -13.34 17.41
C PRO A 215 3.62 -13.68 17.11
N VAL A 216 3.05 -13.00 16.11
CA VAL A 216 1.75 -13.35 15.52
C VAL A 216 1.93 -13.54 14.02
N ILE A 217 1.54 -14.71 13.50
CA ILE A 217 1.42 -14.99 12.06
C ILE A 217 0.06 -15.62 11.87
N LEU A 218 -0.94 -14.81 11.53
CA LEU A 218 -2.29 -15.30 11.32
C LEU A 218 -2.43 -15.89 9.93
N ASP A 219 -3.04 -17.08 9.89
CA ASP A 219 -3.47 -17.70 8.65
C ASP A 219 -4.40 -16.73 7.89
N PRO A 220 -4.15 -16.44 6.60
CA PRO A 220 -4.96 -15.51 5.80
C PRO A 220 -6.40 -15.97 5.55
N VAL A 221 -6.71 -17.25 5.79
CA VAL A 221 -8.06 -17.81 5.62
C VAL A 221 -8.69 -18.22 6.93
N ASP A 222 -7.92 -18.53 7.98
CA ASP A 222 -8.41 -18.88 9.32
C ASP A 222 -7.92 -17.89 10.39
N LEU A 223 -8.75 -16.91 10.72
CA LEU A 223 -8.42 -15.90 11.74
C LEU A 223 -8.26 -16.48 13.17
N THR A 224 -8.61 -17.74 13.41
CA THR A 224 -8.39 -18.40 14.69
C THR A 224 -7.00 -19.02 14.79
N HIS A 225 -6.33 -19.23 13.66
CA HIS A 225 -5.10 -20.00 13.55
C HIS A 225 -3.86 -19.10 13.54
N ASN A 226 -3.24 -18.93 14.71
CA ASN A 226 -1.93 -18.30 14.83
C ASN A 226 -0.82 -19.33 14.65
N LEU A 227 -0.15 -19.26 13.49
CA LEU A 227 0.88 -20.19 13.04
C LEU A 227 2.26 -19.94 13.65
N SER A 228 2.42 -18.89 14.47
CA SER A 228 3.69 -18.59 15.13
C SER A 228 3.99 -19.49 16.33
N ARG A 229 3.02 -20.27 16.80
CA ARG A 229 3.17 -21.17 17.94
C ARG A 229 4.04 -22.37 17.57
N ASN A 230 4.86 -22.82 18.51
CA ASN A 230 5.72 -24.01 18.37
C ASN A 230 6.77 -23.93 17.24
N VAL A 231 7.21 -22.71 16.87
CA VAL A 231 8.31 -22.53 15.92
C VAL A 231 9.67 -22.62 16.64
N PRO A 232 10.63 -23.42 16.13
CA PRO A 232 11.98 -23.49 16.68
C PRO A 232 12.79 -22.24 16.31
N GLN A 233 12.52 -21.16 17.04
CA GLN A 233 13.04 -19.83 16.74
C GLN A 233 14.58 -19.79 16.75
N LEU A 234 15.21 -20.31 17.81
CA LEU A 234 16.67 -20.17 17.98
C LEU A 234 17.46 -20.89 16.87
N PRO A 235 17.21 -22.17 16.54
CA PRO A 235 17.85 -22.84 15.40
C PRO A 235 17.57 -22.14 14.07
N LEU A 236 16.31 -21.74 13.84
CA LEU A 236 15.90 -21.07 12.60
C LEU A 236 16.64 -19.73 12.40
N GLN A 237 16.77 -18.94 13.46
CA GLN A 237 17.50 -17.69 13.43
C GLN A 237 19.00 -17.90 13.22
N ALA A 238 19.60 -18.95 13.82
CA ALA A 238 21.00 -19.27 13.62
C ALA A 238 21.29 -19.65 12.15
N ASP A 239 20.51 -20.55 11.56
CA ASP A 239 20.64 -20.91 10.15
C ASP A 239 20.34 -19.72 9.22
N ALA A 240 19.40 -18.84 9.60
CA ALA A 240 19.09 -17.63 8.83
C ALA A 240 20.26 -16.63 8.82
N ARG A 241 20.94 -16.41 9.96
CA ARG A 241 22.15 -15.56 10.03
C ARG A 241 23.26 -16.14 9.17
N HIS A 242 23.49 -17.44 9.26
CA HIS A 242 24.50 -18.13 8.48
C HIS A 242 24.23 -17.97 6.97
N TRP A 243 23.00 -18.28 6.53
CA TRP A 243 22.68 -18.15 5.10
C TRP A 243 22.76 -16.69 4.63
N LEU A 244 22.29 -15.73 5.43
CA LEU A 244 22.38 -14.31 5.12
C LEU A 244 23.83 -13.83 4.92
N SER A 245 24.77 -14.32 5.73
CA SER A 245 26.21 -14.01 5.60
C SER A 245 26.85 -14.59 4.34
N SER A 246 26.29 -15.66 3.78
CA SER A 246 26.80 -16.30 2.55
C SER A 246 26.30 -15.66 1.25
N LEU A 247 25.28 -14.79 1.32
CA LEU A 247 24.74 -14.11 0.15
C LEU A 247 25.64 -12.91 -0.20
N GLY A 248 26.00 -12.73 -1.48
CA GLY A 248 26.76 -11.56 -1.97
C GLY A 248 26.05 -10.22 -1.70
N PRO A 249 26.65 -9.03 -1.85
CA PRO A 249 26.06 -7.78 -1.37
C PRO A 249 24.87 -7.31 -2.23
N THR A 250 23.68 -7.86 -2.01
CA THR A 250 22.43 -7.34 -2.58
C THR A 250 21.58 -6.71 -1.48
N PRO A 251 20.99 -5.52 -1.70
CA PRO A 251 20.12 -4.91 -0.70
C PRO A 251 18.84 -5.71 -0.48
N ALA A 252 18.44 -5.88 0.79
CA ALA A 252 17.17 -6.50 1.15
C ALA A 252 16.00 -5.51 1.00
N TRP A 253 14.78 -6.00 0.70
CA TRP A 253 13.60 -5.14 0.74
C TRP A 253 13.34 -4.64 2.17
N SER A 254 12.94 -3.37 2.29
CA SER A 254 12.56 -2.77 3.58
C SER A 254 11.15 -3.22 3.96
N VAL A 255 11.05 -4.36 4.64
CA VAL A 255 9.77 -4.95 5.09
C VAL A 255 9.59 -4.75 6.59
N LEU A 256 8.39 -4.33 6.98
CA LEU A 256 8.01 -4.09 8.37
C LEU A 256 7.75 -5.41 9.12
N PRO A 257 8.35 -5.65 10.30
CA PRO A 257 7.98 -6.80 11.12
C PRO A 257 6.57 -6.65 11.73
N THR A 258 6.15 -5.40 12.00
CA THR A 258 4.80 -5.06 12.47
C THR A 258 4.17 -4.02 11.53
N PRO A 259 2.98 -4.28 10.97
CA PRO A 259 2.22 -3.34 10.14
C PRO A 259 1.85 -2.05 10.87
N LEU A 260 1.64 -0.97 10.11
CA LEU A 260 1.20 0.32 10.64
C LEU A 260 -0.03 0.19 11.55
N PHE A 261 -1.04 -0.58 11.14
CA PHE A 261 -2.28 -0.80 11.91
C PHE A 261 -2.05 -1.33 13.34
N MET A 262 -0.92 -2.01 13.57
CA MET A 262 -0.53 -2.55 14.88
C MET A 262 0.54 -1.71 15.58
N THR A 263 0.86 -0.53 15.06
CA THR A 263 1.80 0.41 15.66
C THR A 263 1.05 1.34 16.63
N PRO A 264 1.36 1.31 17.94
CA PRO A 264 0.78 2.23 18.92
C PRO A 264 0.97 3.69 18.53
N GLY A 265 0.00 4.55 18.86
CA GLY A 265 0.01 5.97 18.48
C GLY A 265 1.28 6.71 18.92
N HIS A 266 1.78 6.43 20.11
CA HIS A 266 3.02 7.04 20.65
C HIS A 266 4.31 6.57 19.96
N LEU A 267 4.26 5.55 19.10
CA LEU A 267 5.40 5.06 18.33
C LEU A 267 5.34 5.48 16.85
N LEU A 268 4.35 6.27 16.44
CA LEU A 268 4.21 6.67 15.04
C LEU A 268 5.34 7.58 14.56
N ASP A 269 5.87 8.47 15.40
CA ASP A 269 7.05 9.28 15.04
C ASP A 269 8.26 8.38 14.73
N LYS A 270 8.53 7.39 15.59
CA LYS A 270 9.59 6.40 15.38
C LYS A 270 9.34 5.57 14.11
N PHE A 271 8.09 5.14 13.89
CA PHE A 271 7.72 4.40 12.69
C PHE A 271 7.99 5.20 11.41
N ILE A 272 7.67 6.50 11.41
CA ILE A 272 7.95 7.38 10.26
C ILE A 272 9.47 7.47 10.02
N GLN A 273 10.24 7.69 11.07
CA GLN A 273 11.70 7.81 11.00
C GLN A 273 12.35 6.52 10.48
N ASP A 274 11.97 5.37 11.02
CA ASP A 274 12.62 4.09 10.73
C ASP A 274 12.25 3.54 9.33
N PHE A 275 11.02 3.81 8.88
CA PHE A 275 10.46 3.08 7.73
C PHE A 275 9.92 3.94 6.59
N LEU A 276 9.50 5.18 6.85
CA LEU A 276 8.87 6.01 5.82
C LEU A 276 9.80 7.09 5.29
N GLN A 277 10.63 7.69 6.14
CA GLN A 277 11.53 8.76 5.74
C GLN A 277 12.66 8.20 4.85
N PRO A 278 12.91 8.80 3.67
CA PRO A 278 14.05 8.41 2.83
C PRO A 278 15.37 8.67 3.52
N ASN A 279 16.39 7.88 3.17
CA ASN A 279 17.74 8.09 3.68
C ASN A 279 18.32 9.43 3.19
N LYS A 280 19.04 10.15 4.05
CA LYS A 280 19.63 11.46 3.70
C LYS A 280 20.63 11.36 2.53
N ASP A 281 21.47 10.33 2.51
CA ASP A 281 22.44 10.11 1.45
C ASP A 281 21.73 9.77 0.13
N PHE A 282 20.64 9.01 0.19
CA PHE A 282 19.80 8.74 -0.97
C PHE A 282 19.18 10.03 -1.52
N LEU A 283 18.60 10.88 -0.67
CA LEU A 283 18.03 12.15 -1.08
C LEU A 283 19.09 13.05 -1.75
N GLU A 284 20.32 13.04 -1.25
CA GLU A 284 21.42 13.80 -1.84
C GLU A 284 21.86 13.22 -3.20
N GLN A 285 21.91 11.90 -3.35
CA GLN A 285 22.14 11.24 -4.64
C GLN A 285 21.05 11.61 -5.66
N VAL A 286 19.79 11.55 -5.24
CA VAL A 286 18.63 11.92 -6.06
C VAL A 286 18.73 13.39 -6.47
N ARG A 287 19.02 14.29 -5.53
CA ARG A 287 19.17 15.73 -5.81
C ARG A 287 20.24 15.98 -6.87
N LYS A 288 21.42 15.38 -6.73
CA LYS A 288 22.51 15.48 -7.71
C LYS A 288 22.11 14.94 -9.08
N ALA A 289 21.45 13.79 -9.13
CA ALA A 289 20.98 13.22 -10.39
C ALA A 289 19.96 14.14 -11.09
N VAL A 290 19.02 14.70 -10.34
CA VAL A 290 18.05 15.67 -10.87
C VAL A 290 18.74 16.94 -11.35
N ASP A 291 19.73 17.46 -10.63
CA ASP A 291 20.51 18.64 -11.05
C ASP A 291 21.20 18.38 -12.40
N ILE A 292 21.82 17.21 -12.57
CA ILE A 292 22.45 16.80 -13.83
C ILE A 292 21.43 16.72 -14.97
N ILE A 293 20.28 16.09 -14.74
CA ILE A 293 19.21 15.97 -15.74
C ILE A 293 18.66 17.34 -16.12
N CYS A 294 18.42 18.23 -15.14
CA CYS A 294 17.96 19.58 -15.38
C CYS A 294 18.96 20.41 -16.20
N SER A 295 20.27 20.29 -15.93
CA SER A 295 21.30 20.97 -16.74
C SER A 295 21.37 20.38 -18.16
N PHE A 296 21.32 19.06 -18.30
CA PHE A 296 21.28 18.40 -19.61
C PHE A 296 20.09 18.86 -20.46
N LEU A 297 18.88 18.91 -19.88
CA LEU A 297 17.67 19.37 -20.55
C LEU A 297 17.80 20.82 -21.02
N ARG A 298 18.37 21.70 -20.20
CA ARG A 298 18.54 23.13 -20.53
C ARG A 298 19.62 23.38 -21.57
N GLU A 299 20.76 22.72 -21.43
CA GLU A 299 21.98 23.06 -22.18
C GLU A 299 22.17 22.22 -23.44
N ASN A 300 21.65 20.98 -23.48
CA ASN A 300 22.01 20.01 -24.51
C ASN A 300 20.82 19.53 -25.37
N CYS A 301 19.64 19.30 -24.77
CA CYS A 301 18.53 18.65 -25.48
C CYS A 301 17.98 19.42 -26.69
N PHE A 302 18.10 20.75 -26.68
CA PHE A 302 17.42 21.62 -27.66
C PHE A 302 18.39 22.59 -28.36
N LEU A 303 19.68 22.26 -28.45
CA LEU A 303 20.71 23.11 -29.07
C LEU A 303 20.36 23.47 -30.53
N ASN A 304 19.92 22.48 -31.32
CA ASN A 304 19.66 22.62 -32.74
C ASN A 304 18.17 22.79 -33.10
N SER A 305 17.28 22.98 -32.11
CA SER A 305 15.85 23.16 -32.32
C SER A 305 15.41 24.62 -32.16
N ALA A 306 14.35 24.99 -32.87
CA ALA A 306 13.68 26.29 -32.71
C ALA A 306 13.00 26.45 -31.32
N SER A 307 12.65 25.34 -30.68
CA SER A 307 12.17 25.31 -29.29
C SER A 307 13.36 25.37 -28.34
N LYS A 308 13.28 26.16 -27.26
CA LYS A 308 14.29 26.23 -26.19
C LYS A 308 13.62 25.97 -24.84
N VAL A 309 14.39 25.46 -23.88
CA VAL A 309 13.93 25.33 -22.49
C VAL A 309 14.11 26.67 -21.80
N GLN A 310 13.00 27.25 -21.35
CA GLN A 310 12.98 28.50 -20.59
C GLN A 310 13.43 28.29 -19.15
N SER A 311 12.92 27.23 -18.52
CA SER A 311 13.24 26.85 -17.15
C SER A 311 12.84 25.41 -16.87
N THR A 312 13.41 24.84 -15.81
CA THR A 312 13.06 23.52 -15.30
C THR A 312 12.66 23.63 -13.83
N ILE A 313 11.49 23.08 -13.48
CA ILE A 313 10.96 23.08 -12.12
C ILE A 313 10.91 21.66 -11.60
N LYS A 314 11.38 21.49 -10.36
CA LYS A 314 11.28 20.23 -9.62
C LYS A 314 9.95 20.18 -8.90
N GLY A 315 9.14 19.17 -9.18
CA GLY A 315 7.85 18.88 -8.57
C GLY A 315 7.83 17.52 -7.86
N GLY A 316 6.64 16.95 -7.71
CA GLY A 316 6.44 15.66 -7.05
C GLY A 316 6.76 15.67 -5.55
N SER A 317 6.65 14.50 -4.93
CA SER A 317 6.84 14.35 -3.48
C SER A 317 8.27 14.65 -3.03
N THR A 318 9.26 14.43 -3.90
CA THR A 318 10.66 14.74 -3.60
C THR A 318 10.87 16.25 -3.42
N ALA A 319 10.39 17.08 -4.34
CA ALA A 319 10.53 18.54 -4.23
C ALA A 319 9.65 19.13 -3.12
N LYS A 320 8.47 18.55 -2.87
CA LYS A 320 7.59 18.94 -1.75
C LYS A 320 8.16 18.55 -0.38
N GLY A 321 9.17 17.68 -0.32
CA GLY A 321 9.74 17.18 0.92
C GLY A 321 8.83 16.18 1.65
N THR A 322 7.97 15.47 0.91
CA THR A 322 7.01 14.46 1.39
C THR A 322 7.22 13.08 0.74
N ALA A 323 8.40 12.86 0.15
CA ALA A 323 8.81 11.56 -0.38
C ALA A 323 8.86 10.49 0.73
N LEU A 324 8.41 9.30 0.36
CA LEU A 324 8.56 8.03 1.06
C LEU A 324 9.84 7.30 0.63
N LYS A 325 10.36 6.44 1.51
CA LYS A 325 11.53 5.60 1.26
C LYS A 325 11.42 4.71 0.00
N THR A 326 10.21 4.24 -0.31
CA THR A 326 9.94 3.42 -1.50
C THR A 326 8.68 3.86 -2.25
N GLY A 327 8.77 3.84 -3.59
CA GLY A 327 7.68 4.17 -4.51
C GLY A 327 7.27 5.65 -4.47
N SER A 328 8.23 6.55 -4.28
CA SER A 328 8.00 8.00 -4.39
C SER A 328 8.14 8.47 -5.81
N ASP A 329 7.42 9.54 -6.10
CA ASP A 329 7.47 10.27 -7.35
C ASP A 329 8.39 11.51 -7.25
N ALA A 330 8.98 11.87 -8.37
CA ALA A 330 9.64 13.13 -8.58
C ALA A 330 9.31 13.64 -9.99
N ASP A 331 8.83 14.87 -10.05
CA ASP A 331 8.45 15.46 -11.34
C ASP A 331 9.51 16.46 -11.77
N ILE A 332 9.83 16.48 -13.05
CA ILE A 332 10.66 17.50 -13.69
C ILE A 332 9.81 18.18 -14.74
N VAL A 333 9.32 19.38 -14.43
CA VAL A 333 8.53 20.19 -15.35
C VAL A 333 9.48 21.01 -16.20
N VAL A 334 9.34 20.90 -17.52
CA VAL A 334 10.20 21.56 -18.51
C VAL A 334 9.37 22.61 -19.24
N PHE A 335 9.64 23.88 -18.98
CA PHE A 335 8.96 24.96 -19.67
C PHE A 335 9.61 25.23 -21.02
N LEU A 336 8.84 25.12 -22.11
CA LEU A 336 9.34 25.25 -23.48
C LEU A 336 8.86 26.56 -24.12
N SER A 337 9.76 27.25 -24.82
CA SER A 337 9.47 28.53 -25.51
C SER A 337 8.48 28.39 -26.66
N SER A 338 8.37 27.20 -27.26
CA SER A 338 7.48 26.92 -28.38
C SER A 338 6.03 26.65 -27.96
N LEU A 339 5.79 26.36 -26.68
CA LEU A 339 4.44 26.21 -26.18
C LEU A 339 3.84 27.61 -26.00
N LYS A 340 2.90 27.97 -26.89
CA LYS A 340 2.08 29.18 -26.77
C LYS A 340 0.73 28.81 -26.13
N LYS A 341 -0.01 29.85 -25.69
CA LYS A 341 -1.24 29.90 -24.86
C LYS A 341 -2.27 28.74 -24.98
N THR A 342 -2.21 27.90 -26.01
CA THR A 342 -3.13 26.79 -26.26
C THR A 342 -2.43 25.66 -27.05
N CYS A 343 -1.50 24.90 -26.45
CA CYS A 343 -0.96 23.70 -27.11
C CYS A 343 -1.51 22.42 -26.47
N ARG A 344 -2.59 21.92 -27.07
CA ARG A 344 -3.21 20.61 -26.80
C ARG A 344 -2.35 19.41 -27.25
N LYS A 345 -1.15 19.63 -27.79
CA LYS A 345 -0.25 18.57 -28.29
C LYS A 345 1.21 18.95 -28.10
N PRO A 346 2.04 18.12 -27.43
CA PRO A 346 3.48 18.22 -27.61
C PRO A 346 3.82 17.83 -29.06
N PRO A 347 4.69 18.58 -29.78
CA PRO A 347 5.23 18.10 -31.05
C PRO A 347 6.01 16.81 -30.79
N GLY A 348 5.76 15.78 -31.60
CA GLY A 348 6.49 14.51 -31.55
C GLY A 348 7.95 14.73 -31.91
N ILE A 349 8.80 14.93 -30.92
CA ILE A 349 10.25 15.15 -31.09
C ILE A 349 10.96 14.40 -29.97
N TRP A 350 11.01 13.07 -30.02
CA TRP A 350 11.92 12.28 -29.18
C TRP A 350 12.35 10.99 -29.91
N GLU A 351 13.63 10.91 -30.27
CA GLU A 351 14.35 9.64 -30.48
C GLU A 351 15.43 9.54 -29.39
N LEU A 352 15.08 8.88 -28.29
CA LEU A 352 16.03 8.34 -27.32
C LEU A 352 15.38 7.08 -26.73
N ASN A 353 16.15 6.00 -26.60
CA ASN A 353 15.69 4.71 -26.08
C ASN A 353 15.36 4.77 -24.57
N PHE A 354 14.23 5.38 -24.23
CA PHE A 354 13.53 5.23 -22.97
C PHE A 354 12.33 4.29 -23.16
N LYS A 355 11.74 3.77 -22.07
CA LYS A 355 10.41 3.16 -22.12
C LYS A 355 9.37 4.27 -22.36
N ILE A 356 9.34 4.83 -23.55
CA ILE A 356 8.30 5.75 -24.01
C ILE A 356 6.99 4.95 -24.03
N SER A 357 5.97 5.42 -23.31
CA SER A 357 4.67 4.73 -23.25
C SER A 357 4.13 4.53 -24.67
N LYS A 358 3.62 3.33 -24.99
CA LYS A 358 3.13 2.93 -26.33
C LYS A 358 1.85 3.66 -26.82
N TRP A 359 1.46 4.75 -26.17
CA TRP A 359 0.25 5.52 -26.53
C TRP A 359 0.59 6.62 -27.53
N ALA A 360 -0.35 6.91 -28.43
CA ALA A 360 -0.23 8.03 -29.37
C ALA A 360 -0.13 9.36 -28.59
N ALA A 361 0.97 10.10 -28.78
CA ALA A 361 1.32 11.38 -28.14
C ALA A 361 1.56 11.32 -26.61
N PRO A 362 2.67 10.72 -26.14
CA PRO A 362 3.03 10.72 -24.72
C PRO A 362 3.23 12.16 -24.23
N ARG A 363 2.43 12.56 -23.22
CA ARG A 363 2.57 13.85 -22.52
C ARG A 363 3.63 13.81 -21.40
N VAL A 364 4.15 12.64 -21.10
CA VAL A 364 5.06 12.37 -19.97
C VAL A 364 6.16 11.42 -20.43
N LEU A 365 7.40 11.68 -20.02
CA LEU A 365 8.50 10.75 -20.12
C LEU A 365 8.83 10.20 -18.73
N SER A 366 8.65 8.90 -18.53
CA SER A 366 8.85 8.25 -17.23
C SER A 366 10.11 7.39 -17.18
N PHE A 367 10.88 7.47 -16.10
CA PHE A 367 12.03 6.60 -15.81
C PHE A 367 12.19 6.40 -14.29
N SER A 368 13.00 5.44 -13.85
CA SER A 368 13.24 5.20 -12.42
C SER A 368 14.73 5.27 -12.09
N LEU A 369 15.08 5.95 -11.00
CA LEU A 369 16.42 5.91 -10.41
C LEU A 369 16.39 5.00 -9.18
N ARG A 370 17.33 4.05 -9.10
CA ARG A 370 17.45 3.12 -7.98
C ARG A 370 18.88 3.11 -7.46
N SER A 371 19.03 3.26 -6.15
CA SER A 371 20.32 3.13 -5.50
C SER A 371 20.73 1.65 -5.45
N ARG A 372 21.98 1.37 -5.84
CA ARG A 372 22.56 0.02 -5.75
C ARG A 372 22.80 -0.42 -4.32
N ASP A 373 23.06 0.53 -3.42
CA ASP A 373 23.49 0.25 -2.04
C ASP A 373 22.32 0.35 -1.05
N LEU A 374 21.36 1.26 -1.29
CA LEU A 374 20.32 1.59 -0.30
C LEU A 374 18.97 0.91 -0.57
N ASN A 375 18.80 0.24 -1.72
CA ASN A 375 17.52 -0.32 -2.20
C ASN A 375 16.35 0.68 -2.31
N GLU A 376 16.65 1.97 -2.26
CA GLU A 376 15.65 3.03 -2.43
C GLU A 376 15.54 3.36 -3.91
N SER A 377 14.32 3.70 -4.33
CA SER A 377 14.03 4.09 -5.71
C SER A 377 13.04 5.24 -5.77
N VAL A 378 13.22 6.08 -6.78
CA VAL A 378 12.32 7.18 -7.12
C VAL A 378 11.94 7.02 -8.58
N ASP A 379 10.64 7.09 -8.83
CA ASP A 379 10.07 7.15 -10.17
C ASP A 379 9.99 8.61 -10.59
N PHE A 380 10.47 8.90 -11.79
CA PHE A 380 10.59 10.23 -12.36
C PHE A 380 9.67 10.40 -13.54
N ASP A 381 8.99 11.54 -13.58
CA ASP A 381 8.20 11.99 -14.72
C ASP A 381 8.75 13.32 -15.24
N VAL A 382 9.05 13.39 -16.54
CA VAL A 382 9.42 14.65 -17.22
C VAL A 382 8.22 15.16 -18.00
N LEU A 383 7.80 16.38 -17.69
CA LEU A 383 6.55 16.98 -18.13
C LEU A 383 6.81 18.30 -18.88
N PRO A 384 6.63 18.36 -20.21
CA PRO A 384 6.68 19.62 -20.93
C PRO A 384 5.45 20.48 -20.58
N ALA A 385 5.65 21.77 -20.29
CA ALA A 385 4.57 22.66 -19.88
C ALA A 385 4.72 24.09 -20.44
N TYR A 386 3.60 24.83 -20.46
CA TYR A 386 3.58 26.26 -20.75
C TYR A 386 3.90 27.07 -19.49
N ASN A 387 4.81 28.04 -19.59
CA ASN A 387 5.16 28.91 -18.46
C ASN A 387 4.08 29.98 -18.25
N ALA A 388 3.00 29.62 -17.57
CA ALA A 388 1.88 30.51 -17.28
C ALA A 388 2.26 31.69 -16.37
N LEU A 389 3.23 31.48 -15.47
CA LEU A 389 3.70 32.43 -14.45
C LEU A 389 4.97 33.19 -14.87
N GLY A 390 5.35 33.17 -16.16
CA GLY A 390 6.62 33.72 -16.63
C GLY A 390 6.93 35.14 -16.13
N GLN A 391 8.21 35.56 -16.25
CA GLN A 391 8.82 36.71 -15.55
C GLN A 391 8.05 38.06 -15.54
N SER A 392 7.08 38.29 -16.41
CA SER A 392 6.32 39.55 -16.54
C SER A 392 4.80 39.42 -16.36
N LYS A 393 4.26 38.21 -16.10
CA LYS A 393 2.82 38.01 -15.93
C LYS A 393 2.44 37.94 -14.45
N SER A 394 1.39 38.66 -14.06
CA SER A 394 0.82 38.50 -12.72
C SER A 394 0.03 37.18 -12.61
N THR A 395 0.01 36.60 -11.42
CA THR A 395 -0.77 35.39 -11.13
C THR A 395 -2.27 35.58 -11.46
N LEU A 396 -2.80 36.77 -11.17
CA LEU A 396 -4.19 37.14 -11.49
C LEU A 396 -4.47 37.07 -12.99
N GLN A 397 -3.56 37.59 -13.82
CA GLN A 397 -3.69 37.53 -15.28
C GLN A 397 -3.62 36.07 -15.77
N ALA A 398 -2.71 35.27 -15.21
CA ALA A 398 -2.60 33.85 -15.56
C ALA A 398 -3.89 33.08 -15.24
N TYR A 399 -4.51 33.33 -14.09
CA TYR A 399 -5.78 32.71 -13.73
C TYR A 399 -6.95 33.20 -14.56
N SER A 400 -6.99 34.49 -14.91
CA SER A 400 -8.02 35.02 -15.82
C SER A 400 -7.96 34.34 -17.19
N GLU A 401 -6.76 34.16 -17.76
CA GLU A 401 -6.54 33.41 -19.02
C GLU A 401 -6.95 31.93 -18.88
N LEU A 402 -6.60 31.28 -17.75
CA LEU A 402 -6.95 29.90 -17.47
C LEU A 402 -8.47 29.69 -17.34
N ILE A 403 -9.17 30.61 -16.66
CA ILE A 403 -10.62 30.56 -16.49
C ILE A 403 -11.32 30.74 -17.83
N ASP A 404 -10.85 31.65 -18.70
CA ASP A 404 -11.40 31.79 -20.05
C ASP A 404 -11.23 30.51 -20.85
N LEU A 405 -10.03 29.93 -20.82
CA LEU A 405 -9.75 28.68 -21.51
C LEU A 405 -10.63 27.55 -21.00
N TYR A 406 -10.82 27.45 -19.68
CA TYR A 406 -11.70 26.46 -19.04
C TYR A 406 -13.16 26.64 -19.46
N ARG A 407 -13.65 27.88 -19.60
CA ARG A 407 -15.03 28.16 -20.04
C ARG A 407 -15.23 27.99 -21.54
N SER A 408 -14.22 28.27 -22.35
CA SER A 408 -14.31 28.25 -23.82
C SER A 408 -14.06 26.86 -24.43
N SER A 409 -13.83 25.84 -23.59
CA SER A 409 -13.47 24.52 -24.08
C SER A 409 -13.96 23.41 -23.16
N ASP A 410 -14.15 22.20 -23.69
CA ASP A 410 -14.47 20.99 -22.89
C ASP A 410 -13.24 20.45 -22.13
N VAL A 411 -12.44 21.34 -21.54
CA VAL A 411 -11.25 21.00 -20.78
C VAL A 411 -11.64 20.48 -19.40
N ILE A 412 -10.98 19.41 -18.98
CA ILE A 412 -11.16 18.85 -17.65
C ILE A 412 -10.46 19.77 -16.65
N GLY A 413 -11.14 20.14 -15.56
CA GLY A 413 -10.57 21.00 -14.52
C GLY A 413 -9.28 20.40 -13.96
N GLY A 414 -8.24 21.23 -13.85
CA GLY A 414 -6.90 20.81 -13.45
C GLY A 414 -6.02 20.22 -14.57
N GLU A 415 -6.46 20.20 -15.83
CA GLU A 415 -5.62 19.71 -16.96
C GLU A 415 -4.30 20.49 -17.10
N PHE A 416 -4.27 21.74 -16.67
CA PHE A 416 -3.10 22.63 -16.74
C PHE A 416 -2.39 22.81 -15.39
N SER A 417 -2.66 21.98 -14.39
CA SER A 417 -2.06 22.09 -13.06
C SER A 417 -0.52 22.06 -13.10
N VAL A 418 0.04 21.35 -14.09
CA VAL A 418 1.50 21.25 -14.31
C VAL A 418 2.13 22.64 -14.53
N CYS A 419 1.41 23.58 -15.14
CA CYS A 419 1.87 24.96 -15.34
C CYS A 419 2.08 25.71 -14.02
N PHE A 420 1.45 25.26 -12.93
CA PHE A 420 1.48 25.87 -11.60
C PHE A 420 2.22 24.99 -10.57
N THR A 421 3.03 24.02 -11.03
CA THR A 421 3.79 23.08 -10.17
C THR A 421 4.66 23.80 -9.14
N GLU A 422 5.21 24.96 -9.48
CA GLU A 422 5.97 25.80 -8.53
C GLU A 422 5.13 26.20 -7.32
N LEU A 423 3.92 26.72 -7.54
CA LEU A 423 3.00 27.11 -6.46
C LEU A 423 2.54 25.88 -5.66
N GLN A 424 2.27 24.75 -6.31
CA GLN A 424 1.93 23.50 -5.61
C GLN A 424 3.08 23.00 -4.73
N ARG A 425 4.32 23.08 -5.24
CA ARG A 425 5.54 22.72 -4.50
C ARG A 425 5.67 23.60 -3.27
N ASP A 426 5.59 24.92 -3.45
CA ASP A 426 5.86 25.91 -2.40
C ASP A 426 4.80 25.90 -1.31
N PHE A 427 3.54 25.62 -1.67
CA PHE A 427 2.45 25.43 -0.72
C PHE A 427 2.72 24.27 0.26
N VAL A 428 3.39 23.20 -0.17
CA VAL A 428 3.68 22.02 0.68
C VAL A 428 5.07 22.11 1.31
N SER A 429 6.08 22.57 0.58
CA SER A 429 7.48 22.57 1.00
C SER A 429 7.72 23.49 2.21
N SER A 430 7.01 24.63 2.26
CA SER A 430 7.03 25.63 3.32
C SER A 430 6.46 25.14 4.65
N ARG A 431 5.81 23.97 4.67
CA ARG A 431 5.15 23.44 5.87
C ARG A 431 6.13 22.83 6.88
N PRO A 432 5.78 22.82 8.19
CA PRO A 432 6.64 22.26 9.23
C PRO A 432 7.06 20.82 8.98
N THR A 433 8.26 20.44 9.43
CA THR A 433 8.81 19.08 9.25
C THR A 433 7.88 18.01 9.81
N LYS A 434 7.25 18.25 10.97
CA LYS A 434 6.33 17.29 11.59
C LYS A 434 5.03 17.11 10.77
N LEU A 435 4.53 18.15 10.12
CA LEU A 435 3.43 18.05 9.16
C LEU A 435 3.83 17.24 7.92
N LYS A 436 5.04 17.44 7.39
CA LYS A 436 5.56 16.60 6.29
C LYS A 436 5.67 15.13 6.70
N SER A 437 6.00 14.84 7.97
CA SER A 437 5.97 13.48 8.54
C SER A 437 4.55 12.90 8.60
N LEU A 438 3.55 13.68 9.02
CA LEU A 438 2.15 13.25 8.98
C LEU A 438 1.68 12.96 7.54
N ILE A 439 2.04 13.80 6.57
CA ILE A 439 1.72 13.59 5.16
C ILE A 439 2.31 12.26 4.67
N ARG A 440 3.57 11.94 5.03
CA ARG A 440 4.18 10.62 4.70
C ARG A 440 3.36 9.47 5.27
N LEU A 441 2.91 9.58 6.52
CA LEU A 441 2.09 8.54 7.16
C LEU A 441 0.76 8.33 6.43
N VAL A 442 0.06 9.41 6.10
CA VAL A 442 -1.20 9.37 5.34
C VAL A 442 -0.98 8.78 3.95
N LYS A 443 0.10 9.14 3.25
CA LYS A 443 0.47 8.57 1.95
C LYS A 443 0.78 7.08 2.04
N HIS A 444 1.44 6.65 3.11
CA HIS A 444 1.72 5.23 3.34
C HIS A 444 0.42 4.44 3.56
N TRP A 445 -0.47 4.94 4.42
CA TRP A 445 -1.82 4.39 4.61
C TRP A 445 -2.62 4.32 3.30
N TYR A 446 -2.61 5.40 2.52
CA TYR A 446 -3.29 5.46 1.24
C TYR A 446 -2.75 4.41 0.24
N LYS A 447 -1.42 4.21 0.16
CA LYS A 447 -0.81 3.13 -0.63
C LYS A 447 -1.26 1.73 -0.19
N GLN A 448 -1.45 1.50 1.12
CA GLN A 448 -2.00 0.23 1.61
C GLN A 448 -3.44 0.03 1.13
N CYS A 449 -4.25 1.08 1.11
CA CYS A 449 -5.61 1.06 0.57
C CYS A 449 -5.60 0.77 -0.95
N GLU A 450 -4.76 1.45 -1.73
CA GLU A 450 -4.61 1.22 -3.17
C GLU A 450 -4.31 -0.26 -3.47
N ARG A 451 -3.38 -0.89 -2.74
CA ARG A 451 -3.04 -2.31 -2.92
C ARG A 451 -4.22 -3.24 -2.65
N LYS A 452 -5.03 -2.94 -1.63
CA LYS A 452 -6.23 -3.70 -1.28
C LYS A 452 -7.36 -3.53 -2.32
N MET A 453 -7.35 -2.42 -3.05
CA MET A 453 -8.47 -1.97 -3.90
C MET A 453 -8.16 -1.94 -5.41
N LYS A 454 -7.01 -2.44 -5.87
CA LYS A 454 -6.57 -2.35 -7.28
C LYS A 454 -7.63 -2.73 -8.34
N SER A 455 -8.64 -3.54 -8.00
CA SER A 455 -9.74 -3.95 -8.89
C SER A 455 -11.08 -3.25 -8.68
N LYS A 456 -11.22 -2.36 -7.70
CA LYS A 456 -12.53 -1.85 -7.23
C LYS A 456 -12.91 -0.44 -7.74
N GLY A 457 -11.98 0.29 -8.35
CA GLY A 457 -12.24 1.62 -8.93
C GLY A 457 -11.10 2.61 -8.70
N SER A 458 -11.27 3.83 -9.21
CA SER A 458 -10.28 4.91 -9.12
C SER A 458 -10.43 5.65 -7.78
N LEU A 459 -9.43 5.49 -6.92
CA LEU A 459 -9.32 6.27 -5.69
C LEU A 459 -8.95 7.74 -5.98
N PRO A 460 -9.27 8.68 -5.07
CA PRO A 460 -8.90 10.08 -5.25
C PRO A 460 -7.37 10.24 -5.32
N PRO A 461 -6.85 11.24 -6.03
CA PRO A 461 -5.42 11.42 -6.20
C PRO A 461 -4.72 11.60 -4.84
N LYS A 462 -3.49 11.08 -4.71
CA LYS A 462 -2.66 11.24 -3.49
C LYS A 462 -2.58 12.69 -3.04
N TYR A 463 -2.53 13.62 -3.98
CA TYR A 463 -2.48 15.05 -3.71
C TYR A 463 -3.71 15.58 -2.95
N ALA A 464 -4.91 15.02 -3.18
CA ALA A 464 -6.10 15.36 -2.40
C ALA A 464 -5.92 15.03 -0.90
N LEU A 465 -5.25 13.93 -0.58
CA LEU A 465 -4.96 13.55 0.80
C LEU A 465 -3.81 14.37 1.41
N GLU A 466 -2.84 14.81 0.60
CA GLU A 466 -1.83 15.79 1.05
C GLU A 466 -2.52 17.10 1.47
N LEU A 467 -3.41 17.63 0.63
CA LEU A 467 -4.17 18.85 0.91
C LEU A 467 -5.13 18.68 2.09
N LEU A 468 -5.83 17.55 2.18
CA LEU A 468 -6.71 17.26 3.32
C LEU A 468 -5.93 17.19 4.65
N THR A 469 -4.69 16.70 4.61
CA THR A 469 -3.79 16.65 5.78
C THR A 469 -3.36 18.05 6.20
N ILE A 470 -3.00 18.90 5.23
CA ILE A 470 -2.66 20.31 5.49
C ILE A 470 -3.87 21.03 6.10
N TYR A 471 -5.05 20.87 5.52
CA TYR A 471 -6.30 21.43 6.03
C TYR A 471 -6.60 21.00 7.47
N ALA A 472 -6.49 19.69 7.76
CA ALA A 472 -6.71 19.16 9.10
C ALA A 472 -5.77 19.82 10.13
N TRP A 473 -4.50 19.98 9.76
CA TRP A 473 -3.52 20.64 10.62
C TRP A 473 -3.79 22.13 10.79
N GLU A 474 -4.05 22.86 9.71
CA GLU A 474 -4.30 24.32 9.74
C GLU A 474 -5.52 24.68 10.60
N GLN A 475 -6.58 23.88 10.53
CA GLN A 475 -7.83 24.15 11.26
C GLN A 475 -7.86 23.55 12.67
N GLY A 476 -7.17 22.43 12.89
CA GLY A 476 -7.28 21.64 14.11
C GLY A 476 -6.13 21.82 15.11
N SER A 477 -4.94 22.16 14.63
CA SER A 477 -3.72 22.20 15.43
C SER A 477 -2.99 23.54 15.26
N GLY A 478 -2.53 23.86 14.04
CA GLY A 478 -1.80 25.08 13.70
C GLY A 478 -0.41 25.22 14.33
N VAL A 479 0.00 24.29 15.20
CA VAL A 479 1.29 24.33 15.92
C VAL A 479 2.33 23.44 15.24
N THR A 480 3.61 23.75 15.42
CA THR A 480 4.72 23.00 14.80
C THR A 480 4.96 21.64 15.46
N ASP A 481 4.69 21.52 16.75
CA ASP A 481 4.79 20.30 17.52
C ASP A 481 3.40 19.81 17.95
N PHE A 482 3.01 18.63 17.45
CA PHE A 482 1.70 18.04 17.66
C PHE A 482 1.79 16.51 17.64
N SER A 483 0.73 15.82 18.09
CA SER A 483 0.66 14.36 18.03
C SER A 483 0.37 13.86 16.62
N ILE A 484 1.29 13.07 16.03
CA ILE A 484 1.07 12.43 14.73
C ILE A 484 -0.19 11.55 14.75
N ALA A 485 -0.45 10.87 15.87
CA ALA A 485 -1.60 9.98 16.02
C ALA A 485 -2.93 10.74 15.98
N GLU A 486 -3.02 11.89 16.66
CA GLU A 486 -4.21 12.75 16.61
C GLU A 486 -4.43 13.32 15.22
N GLY A 487 -3.36 13.82 14.58
CA GLY A 487 -3.42 14.32 13.21
C GLY A 487 -3.85 13.24 12.23
N PHE A 488 -3.29 12.04 12.33
CA PHE A 488 -3.67 10.91 11.47
C PHE A 488 -5.12 10.50 11.67
N ARG A 489 -5.59 10.43 12.92
CA ARG A 489 -6.99 10.16 13.24
C ARG A 489 -7.92 11.20 12.63
N THR A 490 -7.56 12.48 12.77
CA THR A 490 -8.33 13.62 12.24
C THR A 490 -8.49 13.52 10.73
N VAL A 491 -7.41 13.20 10.00
CA VAL A 491 -7.46 13.02 8.55
C VAL A 491 -8.41 11.86 8.18
N LEU A 492 -8.30 10.71 8.85
CA LEU A 492 -9.20 9.58 8.58
C LEU A 492 -10.66 9.93 8.86
N GLU A 493 -10.93 10.69 9.92
CA GLU A 493 -12.28 11.16 10.21
C GLU A 493 -12.83 12.11 9.13
N LEU A 494 -12.02 13.04 8.63
CA LEU A 494 -12.42 13.89 7.50
C LEU A 494 -12.72 13.06 6.24
N VAL A 495 -11.93 12.01 5.97
CA VAL A 495 -12.22 11.07 4.87
C VAL A 495 -13.59 10.40 5.06
N THR A 496 -13.99 10.05 6.29
CA THR A 496 -15.34 9.51 6.53
C THR A 496 -16.47 10.52 6.30
N LYS A 497 -16.17 11.82 6.37
CA LYS A 497 -17.09 12.94 6.16
C LYS A 497 -16.97 13.53 4.75
N TYR A 498 -16.41 12.79 3.78
CA TYR A 498 -16.13 13.30 2.43
C TYR A 498 -17.32 13.99 1.74
N GLN A 499 -18.55 13.51 1.97
CA GLN A 499 -19.77 14.10 1.41
C GLN A 499 -20.06 15.52 1.90
N GLN A 500 -19.37 15.98 2.94
CA GLN A 500 -19.49 17.32 3.50
C GLN A 500 -18.29 18.21 3.13
N LEU A 501 -17.20 17.66 2.59
CA LEU A 501 -15.95 18.40 2.42
C LEU A 501 -16.06 19.50 1.36
N CYS A 502 -15.82 20.74 1.77
CA CYS A 502 -15.65 21.89 0.89
C CYS A 502 -14.46 22.71 1.37
N ILE A 503 -13.31 22.50 0.73
CA ILE A 503 -12.01 23.02 1.15
C ILE A 503 -11.39 23.82 0.01
N TYR A 504 -10.84 24.99 0.32
CA TYR A 504 -10.09 25.82 -0.61
C TYR A 504 -9.13 26.75 0.16
N TRP A 505 -8.18 27.32 -0.56
CA TRP A 505 -7.23 28.30 -0.03
C TRP A 505 -7.26 29.56 -0.87
N THR A 506 -7.04 30.71 -0.23
CA THR A 506 -6.98 32.00 -0.92
C THR A 506 -5.56 32.56 -1.02
N VAL A 507 -4.56 31.66 -1.10
CA VAL A 507 -3.13 32.03 -1.06
C VAL A 507 -2.66 32.58 -2.39
N ASN A 508 -3.04 31.94 -3.51
CA ASN A 508 -2.60 32.36 -4.85
C ASN A 508 -3.72 33.05 -5.64
N TYR A 509 -4.98 32.69 -5.38
CA TYR A 509 -6.19 33.32 -5.92
C TYR A 509 -7.13 33.70 -4.78
N ASN A 510 -8.02 34.67 -4.97
CA ASN A 510 -8.95 35.11 -3.93
C ASN A 510 -10.30 35.54 -4.53
N PHE A 511 -11.21 36.00 -3.67
CA PHE A 511 -12.54 36.49 -4.06
C PHE A 511 -12.57 38.01 -4.29
N GLU A 512 -11.44 38.69 -4.49
CA GLU A 512 -11.41 40.16 -4.66
C GLU A 512 -11.75 40.57 -6.10
N GLU A 513 -11.20 39.88 -7.10
CA GLU A 513 -11.46 40.14 -8.51
C GLU A 513 -12.75 39.44 -8.96
N GLU A 514 -13.62 40.17 -9.67
CA GLU A 514 -15.00 39.74 -9.96
C GLU A 514 -15.06 38.42 -10.76
N LYS A 515 -14.25 38.29 -11.82
CA LYS A 515 -14.27 37.09 -12.67
C LYS A 515 -13.83 35.85 -11.92
N THR A 516 -12.79 35.98 -11.10
CA THR A 516 -12.24 34.92 -10.24
C THR A 516 -13.21 34.60 -9.11
N ARG A 517 -13.80 35.60 -8.46
CA ARG A 517 -14.86 35.44 -7.45
C ARG A 517 -16.03 34.64 -8.00
N MET A 518 -16.61 35.07 -9.11
CA MET A 518 -17.72 34.37 -9.75
C MET A 518 -17.34 32.92 -10.08
N PHE A 519 -16.12 32.70 -10.58
CA PHE A 519 -15.64 31.35 -10.88
C PHE A 519 -15.47 30.48 -9.63
N LEU A 520 -14.85 30.99 -8.57
CA LEU A 520 -14.68 30.24 -7.32
C LEU A 520 -16.02 29.91 -6.69
N LEU A 521 -16.99 30.82 -6.73
CA LEU A 521 -18.35 30.58 -6.25
C LEU A 521 -19.01 29.41 -6.97
N THR A 522 -18.79 29.24 -8.28
CA THR A 522 -19.30 28.05 -8.99
C THR A 522 -18.57 26.78 -8.58
N GLN A 523 -17.25 26.82 -8.38
CA GLN A 523 -16.47 25.66 -7.94
C GLN A 523 -16.90 25.17 -6.55
N ILE A 524 -17.06 26.07 -5.58
CA ILE A 524 -17.47 25.72 -4.21
C ILE A 524 -18.94 25.29 -4.11
N GLN A 525 -19.74 25.37 -5.18
CA GLN A 525 -21.12 24.86 -5.23
C GLN A 525 -21.21 23.45 -5.83
N ARG A 526 -20.11 22.88 -6.33
CA ARG A 526 -20.09 21.55 -6.94
C ARG A 526 -20.38 20.43 -5.94
N THR A 527 -20.73 19.26 -6.47
CA THR A 527 -20.91 18.03 -5.70
C THR A 527 -19.68 17.73 -4.85
N ARG A 528 -19.90 17.42 -3.58
CA ARG A 528 -18.83 17.12 -2.61
C ARG A 528 -18.23 15.73 -2.85
N PRO A 529 -16.96 15.52 -2.51
CA PRO A 529 -16.04 16.47 -1.88
C PRO A 529 -15.49 17.48 -2.90
N VAL A 530 -15.41 18.74 -2.48
CA VAL A 530 -14.69 19.78 -3.20
C VAL A 530 -13.42 20.09 -2.42
N ILE A 531 -12.26 19.90 -3.05
CA ILE A 531 -10.96 20.28 -2.50
C ILE A 531 -10.23 21.01 -3.62
N LEU A 532 -10.26 22.35 -3.58
CA LEU A 532 -9.62 23.15 -4.61
C LEU A 532 -8.11 23.18 -4.41
N ASP A 533 -7.39 22.94 -5.50
CA ASP A 533 -5.95 23.06 -5.55
C ASP A 533 -5.54 24.51 -5.23
N PRO A 534 -4.70 24.75 -4.20
CA PRO A 534 -4.24 26.10 -3.85
C PRO A 534 -3.48 26.80 -4.98
N ALA A 535 -3.00 26.09 -6.00
CA ALA A 535 -2.24 26.61 -7.13
C ALA A 535 -3.06 26.76 -8.43
N ASP A 536 -4.19 26.06 -8.57
CA ASP A 536 -5.03 26.06 -9.76
C ASP A 536 -6.52 26.16 -9.37
N PRO A 537 -7.18 27.33 -9.57
CA PRO A 537 -8.58 27.52 -9.16
C PRO A 537 -9.56 26.63 -9.93
N THR A 538 -9.16 26.06 -11.07
CA THR A 538 -9.97 25.11 -11.87
C THR A 538 -9.82 23.66 -11.40
N GLY A 539 -8.79 23.38 -10.60
CA GLY A 539 -8.42 22.04 -10.15
C GLY A 539 -9.13 21.63 -8.87
N ASP A 540 -10.37 21.13 -8.99
CA ASP A 540 -11.00 20.40 -7.88
C ASP A 540 -10.44 18.97 -7.78
N VAL A 541 -9.48 18.77 -6.88
CA VAL A 541 -8.86 17.45 -6.62
C VAL A 541 -9.75 16.54 -5.78
N GLY A 542 -10.76 17.11 -5.10
CA GLY A 542 -11.83 16.36 -4.40
C GLY A 542 -12.74 15.65 -5.40
N GLY A 543 -13.11 16.35 -6.46
CA GLY A 543 -13.65 15.79 -7.69
C GLY A 543 -15.07 15.23 -7.61
N GLY A 544 -15.79 15.40 -6.51
CA GLY A 544 -17.14 14.87 -6.34
C GLY A 544 -17.20 13.36 -6.55
N ASP A 545 -18.12 12.92 -7.41
CA ASP A 545 -18.32 11.51 -7.75
C ASP A 545 -17.30 10.94 -8.74
N ARG A 546 -16.33 11.75 -9.21
CA ARG A 546 -15.25 11.26 -10.10
C ARG A 546 -14.38 10.19 -9.44
N TRP A 547 -14.27 10.22 -8.12
CA TRP A 547 -13.42 9.31 -7.35
C TRP A 547 -14.23 8.49 -6.36
N CYS A 548 -13.78 7.25 -6.10
CA CYS A 548 -14.46 6.34 -5.19
C CYS A 548 -14.13 6.63 -3.70
N TRP A 549 -14.41 7.85 -3.23
CA TRP A 549 -14.20 8.25 -1.83
C TRP A 549 -14.89 7.33 -0.82
N HIS A 550 -16.03 6.74 -1.17
CA HIS A 550 -16.76 5.80 -0.32
C HIS A 550 -15.92 4.56 0.05
N PHE A 551 -15.05 4.06 -0.83
CA PHE A 551 -14.15 2.96 -0.48
C PHE A 551 -13.09 3.40 0.53
N LEU A 552 -12.52 4.59 0.34
CA LEU A 552 -11.53 5.15 1.26
C LEU A 552 -12.14 5.45 2.63
N ALA A 553 -13.38 5.95 2.67
CA ALA A 553 -14.15 6.18 3.88
C ALA A 553 -14.45 4.87 4.63
N ARG A 554 -14.76 3.78 3.92
CA ARG A 554 -14.95 2.46 4.54
C ARG A 554 -13.68 1.96 5.22
N GLU A 555 -12.52 2.06 4.55
CA GLU A 555 -11.26 1.69 5.18
C GLU A 555 -10.94 2.61 6.37
N ALA A 556 -11.12 3.92 6.23
CA ALA A 556 -10.90 4.86 7.33
C ALA A 556 -11.71 4.47 8.58
N LYS A 557 -12.98 4.06 8.43
CA LYS A 557 -13.81 3.54 9.54
C LYS A 557 -13.22 2.28 10.17
N ALA A 558 -12.80 1.31 9.37
CA ALA A 558 -12.18 0.08 9.88
C ALA A 558 -10.89 0.38 10.68
N TRP A 559 -10.14 1.40 10.24
CA TRP A 559 -8.90 1.85 10.88
C TRP A 559 -9.10 2.48 12.26
N PHE A 560 -10.31 2.92 12.65
CA PHE A 560 -10.53 3.45 14.01
C PHE A 560 -10.28 2.44 15.13
N SER A 561 -10.26 1.14 14.81
CA SER A 561 -9.87 0.07 15.74
C SER A 561 -8.35 -0.18 15.84
N SER A 562 -7.56 0.51 15.01
CA SER A 562 -6.10 0.43 14.97
C SER A 562 -5.44 0.85 16.29
N LEU A 563 -4.28 0.26 16.58
CA LEU A 563 -3.43 0.70 17.70
C LEU A 563 -2.84 2.09 17.45
N CYS A 564 -2.83 2.58 16.20
CA CYS A 564 -2.41 3.94 15.86
C CYS A 564 -3.15 5.02 16.66
N PHE A 565 -4.39 4.72 17.08
CA PHE A 565 -5.26 5.67 17.77
C PHE A 565 -5.38 5.37 19.26
N ARG A 566 -4.42 4.61 19.81
CA ARG A 566 -4.28 4.36 21.23
C ARG A 566 -2.98 4.96 21.75
N ASP A 567 -3.05 5.57 22.92
CA ASP A 567 -1.87 6.07 23.62
C ASP A 567 -1.07 4.93 24.27
N GLY A 568 0.02 5.25 24.99
CA GLY A 568 0.83 4.26 25.70
C GLY A 568 0.11 3.52 26.83
N LYS A 569 -1.06 4.01 27.26
CA LYS A 569 -1.92 3.42 28.28
C LYS A 569 -3.12 2.67 27.70
N GLY A 570 -3.26 2.66 26.36
CA GLY A 570 -4.36 2.01 25.64
C GLY A 570 -5.63 2.85 25.48
N SER A 571 -5.62 4.10 25.94
CA SER A 571 -6.75 5.03 25.84
C SER A 571 -6.92 5.56 24.42
N VAL A 572 -8.16 5.78 24.01
CA VAL A 572 -8.52 6.23 22.66
C VAL A 572 -8.17 7.72 22.50
N LEU A 573 -7.29 8.01 21.54
CA LEU A 573 -6.90 9.37 21.19
C LEU A 573 -8.04 10.10 20.50
N GLN A 574 -8.23 11.37 20.87
CA GLN A 574 -9.26 12.22 20.27
C GLN A 574 -8.73 12.92 19.01
N PRO A 575 -9.56 13.07 17.98
CA PRO A 575 -9.24 13.86 16.79
C PRO A 575 -9.23 15.36 17.14
N TRP A 576 -8.58 16.17 16.31
CA TRP A 576 -8.72 17.62 16.38
C TRP A 576 -10.13 18.05 15.94
N LYS A 577 -10.61 19.16 16.49
CA LYS A 577 -11.89 19.74 16.10
C LYS A 577 -11.74 20.51 14.80
N VAL A 578 -12.02 19.86 13.68
CA VAL A 578 -11.90 20.43 12.33
C VAL A 578 -13.27 20.55 11.67
N PRO A 579 -13.66 21.73 11.14
CA PRO A 579 -14.90 21.88 10.38
C PRO A 579 -14.81 21.11 9.05
N ALA A 580 -15.91 20.50 8.60
CA ALA A 580 -15.94 19.83 7.30
C ALA A 580 -16.14 20.80 6.12
N VAL A 581 -16.70 21.99 6.38
CA VAL A 581 -17.03 23.00 5.37
C VAL A 581 -16.35 24.31 5.73
N GLN A 582 -15.67 24.94 4.77
CA GLN A 582 -15.23 26.32 4.88
C GLN A 582 -16.26 27.28 4.27
N SER A 583 -16.70 28.28 5.04
CA SER A 583 -17.48 29.42 4.52
C SER A 583 -16.55 30.53 3.98
N PRO A 584 -16.96 31.34 2.99
CA PRO A 584 -16.17 32.45 2.40
C PRO A 584 -15.51 33.45 3.36
N GLY A 585 -15.91 33.51 4.63
CA GLY A 585 -15.29 34.34 5.68
C GLY A 585 -14.34 33.61 6.65
N SER A 586 -14.10 32.30 6.47
CA SER A 586 -13.34 31.45 7.41
C SER A 586 -11.87 31.26 7.00
N CYS A 587 -11.33 32.11 6.13
CA CYS A 587 -10.03 31.90 5.50
C CYS A 587 -8.90 31.78 6.54
N GLY A 588 -8.35 30.57 6.66
CA GLY A 588 -7.17 30.26 7.44
C GLY A 588 -5.93 30.80 6.75
N ALA A 589 -5.52 31.99 7.17
CA ALA A 589 -4.12 32.43 7.14
C ALA A 589 -3.95 33.56 8.18
N ARG A 590 -3.89 33.21 9.47
CA ARG A 590 -3.21 34.07 10.47
C ARG A 590 -1.70 33.87 10.38
N ILE A 591 -1.13 34.05 9.19
CA ILE A 591 0.31 34.25 9.06
C ILE A 591 0.46 35.76 8.95
N HIS A 592 0.78 36.40 10.07
CA HIS A 592 1.25 37.78 10.05
C HIS A 592 2.45 37.85 9.11
N PRO A 593 2.44 38.70 8.06
CA PRO A 593 3.69 39.04 7.41
C PRO A 593 4.54 39.72 8.49
N VAL A 594 5.74 39.20 8.69
CA VAL A 594 6.83 39.96 9.33
C VAL A 594 7.11 41.10 8.37
N VAL A 595 6.34 42.18 8.52
CA VAL A 595 6.68 43.48 7.96
C VAL A 595 7.84 43.96 8.81
N SER A 596 9.02 43.98 8.21
CA SER A 596 10.12 44.81 8.66
C SER A 596 9.63 46.26 8.74
N GLU A 597 9.24 46.70 9.93
CA GLU A 597 9.19 48.11 10.29
C GLU A 597 10.49 48.45 11.04
N VAL A 598 11.13 49.60 10.88
CA VAL A 598 11.10 50.70 9.92
C VAL A 598 12.42 51.43 10.21
N LEU A 599 13.20 51.79 9.19
CA LEU A 599 14.04 53.00 9.23
C LEU A 599 13.28 54.04 8.42
N SER A 600 12.58 54.94 9.09
CA SER A 600 12.36 56.38 8.84
C SER A 600 11.58 56.92 10.02
#